data_AF-A0A351SZ31-F1
#
_entry.id   AF-A0A351SZ31-F1
#
_cell.length_a   1.000
_cell.length_b   1.000
_cell.length_c   1.000
_cell.angle_alpha   90.00
_cell.angle_beta   90.00
_cell.angle_gamma   90.00
#
_symmetry.space_group_name_H-M   'P 1'
#
loop_
_entity.id
_entity.type
_entity.pdbx_description
1 polymer ?
#
loop_
_entity_poly.entity_id
_entity_poly.type
_entity_poly.pdbx_seq_one_letter_code
_entity_poly.pdbx_strand_id
1 'polypeptide(L)' 'MTYAEEIVCPRCESGFPLGKIINLCPCGSPLLVRYDLKRVRRAVKKSALKSRPATLWRYQEFL' A
#
# COMPACT_ATOMS: atom_id res chain seq x y z
N MET A 1 -2.15 -11.47 -3.78
CA MET A 1 -3.17 -10.40 -3.92
C MET A 1 -2.84 -9.36 -2.87
N THR A 2 -2.53 -8.14 -3.30
CA THR A 2 -2.21 -7.00 -2.42
C THR A 2 -3.48 -6.27 -1.98
N TYR A 3 -3.42 -5.54 -0.86
CA TYR A 3 -4.47 -4.61 -0.42
C TYR A 3 -4.26 -3.18 -0.92
N ALA A 4 -3.21 -2.91 -1.69
CA ALA A 4 -3.02 -1.63 -2.37
C ALA A 4 -4.12 -1.43 -3.43
N GLU A 5 -4.72 -0.23 -3.46
CA GLU A 5 -5.79 0.15 -4.40
C GLU A 5 -5.26 1.09 -5.49
N GLU A 6 -4.55 2.14 -5.08
CA GLU A 6 -4.08 3.20 -5.99
C GLU A 6 -2.85 3.93 -5.43
N ILE A 7 -2.11 4.60 -6.31
CA ILE A 7 -1.08 5.56 -5.93
C ILE A 7 -1.69 6.95 -6.01
N VAL A 8 -1.56 7.75 -4.95
CA VAL A 8 -2.20 9.07 -4.84
C VAL A 8 -1.21 10.15 -4.44
N CYS A 9 -1.43 11.35 -4.97
CA CYS A 9 -0.74 12.54 -4.50
C CYS A 9 -1.48 13.14 -3.30
N PRO A 10 -0.85 13.33 -2.13
CA PRO A 10 -1.49 13.94 -0.97
C PRO A 10 -1.70 15.46 -1.13
N ARG A 11 -1.08 16.09 -2.14
CA ARG A 11 -1.18 17.54 -2.38
C ARG A 11 -2.28 17.92 -3.36
N CYS A 12 -2.33 17.25 -4.51
CA CYS A 12 -3.25 17.59 -5.60
C CYS A 12 -4.25 16.48 -5.92
N GLU A 13 -4.29 15.43 -5.10
CA GLU A 13 -5.26 14.33 -5.16
C GLU A 13 -5.27 13.53 -6.47
N SER A 14 -4.25 13.71 -7.32
CA SER A 14 -4.10 12.94 -8.55
C SER A 14 -3.85 11.46 -8.24
N GLY A 15 -4.63 10.60 -8.91
CA GLY A 15 -4.51 9.14 -8.83
C GLY A 15 -3.69 8.56 -9.97
N PHE A 16 -2.95 7.49 -9.67
CA PHE A 16 -2.09 6.77 -10.61
C PHE A 16 -2.26 5.26 -10.42
N PRO A 17 -2.11 4.47 -11.51
CA PRO A 17 -2.23 3.02 -11.42
C PRO A 17 -1.05 2.39 -10.67
N LEU A 18 -1.33 1.30 -9.96
CA LEU A 18 -0.30 0.45 -9.35
C LEU A 18 0.58 -0.21 -10.42
N GLY A 19 1.81 -0.57 -10.05
CA GLY A 19 2.75 -1.28 -10.93
C GLY A 19 3.47 -0.41 -11.95
N LYS A 20 3.21 0.91 -11.99
CA LYS A 20 4.03 1.86 -12.74
C LYS A 20 5.13 2.44 -11.87
N ILE A 21 6.33 2.54 -12.43
CA ILE A 21 7.44 3.26 -11.80
C ILE A 21 7.18 4.75 -11.99
N ILE A 22 6.83 5.43 -10.89
CA ILE A 22 6.58 6.86 -10.86
C ILE A 22 7.33 7.42 -9.66
N ASN A 23 8.14 8.46 -9.86
CA ASN A 23 8.92 9.05 -8.80
C ASN A 23 8.10 10.12 -8.04
N LEU A 24 7.77 11.21 -8.73
CA LEU A 24 6.97 12.31 -8.18
C LEU A 24 5.69 12.50 -8.99
N CYS A 25 4.67 13.06 -8.33
CA CYS A 25 3.53 13.64 -9.02
C CYS A 25 4.01 14.76 -9.97
N PRO A 26 3.35 15.02 -11.11
CA PRO A 26 3.63 16.20 -11.94
C PRO A 26 3.60 17.53 -11.18
N CYS A 27 2.90 17.60 -10.03
CA CYS A 27 2.90 18.78 -9.15
C CYS A 27 4.13 18.88 -8.21
N GLY A 28 5.10 17.96 -8.32
CA GLY A 28 6.33 17.91 -7.54
C GLY A 28 6.22 17.29 -6.14
N SER A 29 5.03 16.84 -5.72
CA SER A 29 4.83 16.18 -4.43
C SER A 29 5.20 14.68 -4.49
N PRO A 30 5.69 14.09 -3.37
CA PRO A 30 5.79 12.64 -3.25
C PRO A 30 4.42 11.97 -3.40
N LEU A 31 4.45 10.71 -3.85
CA LEU A 31 3.29 9.86 -4.03
C LEU A 31 3.15 8.88 -2.87
N LEU A 32 1.91 8.54 -2.52
CA LEU A 32 1.57 7.59 -1.45
C LEU A 32 0.77 6.43 -2.04
N VAL A 33 0.81 5.27 -1.40
CA VAL A 33 -0.06 4.13 -1.75
C VAL A 33 -1.29 4.16 -0.84
N ARG A 34 -2.48 4.10 -1.44
CA ARG A 34 -3.75 3.94 -0.72
C ARG A 34 -4.09 2.47 -0.59
N TYR A 35 -4.54 2.08 0.59
CA TYR A 35 -4.87 0.69 0.93
C TYR A 35 -6.32 0.56 1.36
N ASP A 36 -6.95 -0.58 1.03
CA ASP A 36 -8.25 -0.96 1.59
C ASP A 36 -8.09 -1.41 3.05
N LEU A 37 -8.05 -0.43 3.96
CA LEU A 37 -7.91 -0.69 5.39
C LEU A 37 -9.11 -1.46 5.97
N LYS A 38 -10.30 -1.37 5.36
CA LYS A 38 -11.49 -2.10 5.81
C LYS A 38 -11.35 -3.59 5.51
N ARG A 39 -10.79 -3.94 4.35
CA ARG A 39 -10.49 -5.33 3.99
C ARG A 39 -9.31 -5.89 4.80
N VAL A 40 -8.24 -5.11 4.99
CA VAL A 40 -7.12 -5.48 5.87
C VAL A 40 -7.63 -5.85 7.25
N ARG A 41 -8.48 -5.00 7.86
CA ARG A 41 -9.02 -5.23 9.21
C ARG A 41 -9.80 -6.54 9.32
N ARG A 42 -10.50 -6.94 8.26
CA ARG A 42 -11.32 -8.16 8.23
C ARG A 42 -10.49 -9.42 7.96
N ALA A 43 -9.45 -9.31 7.14
CA ALA A 43 -8.71 -10.46 6.63
C ALA A 43 -7.41 -10.76 7.40
N VAL A 44 -6.75 -9.75 7.98
CA VAL A 44 -5.42 -9.90 8.59
C VAL A 44 -5.52 -9.88 10.12
N LYS A 45 -5.14 -10.99 10.75
CA LYS A 45 -5.02 -11.09 12.21
C LYS A 45 -3.59 -10.75 12.64
N LYS A 46 -3.44 -9.86 13.63
CA LYS A 46 -2.13 -9.50 14.21
C LYS A 46 -1.35 -10.71 14.73
N SER A 47 -2.03 -11.73 15.27
CA SER A 47 -1.41 -12.98 15.74
C SER A 47 -0.77 -13.78 14.60
N ALA A 48 -1.39 -13.83 13.43
CA ALA A 48 -0.84 -14.51 12.26
C ALA A 48 0.42 -13.82 11.73
N LEU A 49 0.54 -12.49 11.89
CA LEU A 49 1.77 -11.77 11.54
C LEU A 49 2.91 -12.07 12.51
N LYS A 50 2.61 -12.25 13.80
CA LYS A 50 3.62 -12.58 14.83
C LYS A 50 4.25 -13.96 14.63
N SER A 51 3.50 -14.93 14.12
CA SER A 51 4.00 -16.29 13.89
C SER A 51 4.86 -16.42 12.63
N ARG A 52 4.87 -15.42 11.75
CA ARG A 52 5.68 -15.42 10.51
C ARG A 52 7.14 -15.02 10.82
N PRO A 53 8.10 -15.48 10.00
CA PRO A 53 9.49 -15.00 10.06
C PRO A 53 9.59 -13.47 10.09
N ALA A 54 10.63 -12.94 10.75
CA ALA A 54 10.86 -11.50 10.88
C ALA A 54 11.51 -10.91 9.63
N THR A 55 10.86 -11.08 8.49
CA THR A 55 11.28 -10.54 7.18
C THR A 55 10.23 -9.58 6.65
N LEU A 56 10.56 -8.79 5.62
CA LEU A 56 9.56 -7.95 4.94
C LEU A 56 8.40 -8.77 4.36
N TRP A 57 8.68 -10.02 3.96
CA TRP A 57 7.67 -10.96 3.44
C TRP A 57 6.60 -11.33 4.47
N ARG A 58 6.81 -11.05 5.77
CA ARG A 58 5.76 -11.10 6.78
C ARG A 58 4.52 -10.30 6.37
N TYR A 59 4.70 -9.24 5.58
CA TYR A 59 3.65 -8.30 5.17
C TYR A 59 3.36 -8.36 3.67
N GLN A 60 3.55 -9.53 3.03
CA GLN A 60 3.33 -9.75 1.60
C GLN A 60 2.03 -9.15 1.05
N GLU A 61 0.93 -9.28 1.79
CA GLU A 61 -0.36 -8.71 1.43
C GLU A 61 -0.43 -7.16 1.43
N PHE A 62 0.56 -6.47 1.99
CA PHE A 62 0.68 -5.01 2.03
C PHE A 62 1.69 -4.45 1.02
N LEU A 63 2.46 -5.32 0.35
CA LEU A 63 3.41 -4.93 -0.69
C LEU A 63 2.71 -4.91 -2.05
#